data_AF-A0A847JL66-F1
#
_entry.id   AF-A0A847JL66-F1
#
_cell.length_a   1.000
_cell.length_b   1.000
_cell.length_c   1.000
_cell.angle_alpha   90.00
_cell.angle_beta   90.00
_cell.angle_gamma   90.00
#
_symmetry.space_group_name_H-M   'P 1'
#
loop_
_entity.id
_entity.type
_entity.pdbx_description
1 polymer ?
#
loop_
_entity_poly.entity_id
_entity_poly.type
_entity_poly.pdbx_seq_one_letter_code
_entity_poly.pdbx_strand_id
1 'polypeptide(L)'
;MSTIDWVFSGIVIILAARCFVRGFIHEILSVASIALGILAGLLLSNTVILQILPKINADKLPYQAQYIIAFILCFIAGFLLMKIIERMLRQGLEASNLDILDRILGLILGVAEGFIVVGLFIVILEIQPIVDAKAILSNSLYVKLLGPIVEPAIGGTLSPMLKDMDMPILKQKPKGK
;
A
#
# COMPACT_ATOMS: atom_id res chain seq x y z
N MET A 1 -15.42 23.63 -12.85
CA MET A 1 -14.82 22.36 -12.39
C MET A 1 -13.97 21.85 -13.53
N SER A 2 -12.74 21.43 -13.25
CA SER A 2 -11.83 20.93 -14.28
C SER A 2 -12.28 19.54 -14.75
N THR A 3 -12.00 19.15 -15.99
CA THR A 3 -12.27 17.79 -16.49
C THR A 3 -11.61 16.72 -15.62
N ILE A 4 -10.47 17.06 -15.01
CA ILE A 4 -9.76 16.15 -14.09
C ILE A 4 -10.54 15.87 -12.81
N ASP A 5 -11.41 16.80 -12.35
CA ASP A 5 -12.22 16.60 -11.16
C ASP A 5 -13.20 15.44 -11.35
N TRP A 6 -13.76 15.30 -12.55
CA TRP A 6 -14.64 14.17 -12.87
C TRP A 6 -13.91 12.84 -12.84
N VAL A 7 -12.66 12.81 -13.30
CA VAL A 7 -11.81 11.61 -13.25
C VAL A 7 -11.51 11.24 -11.80
N PHE A 8 -11.07 12.20 -10.99
CA PHE A 8 -10.79 11.98 -9.57
C PHE A 8 -12.03 11.59 -8.77
N SER A 9 -13.17 12.23 -9.02
CA SER A 9 -14.45 11.81 -8.45
C SER A 9 -14.81 10.38 -8.84
N GLY A 10 -14.60 10.00 -10.11
CA GLY A 10 -14.79 8.62 -10.57
C GLY A 10 -13.95 7.62 -9.77
N ILE A 11 -12.66 7.91 -9.56
CA ILE A 11 -11.75 7.08 -8.76
C ILE A 11 -12.26 6.93 -7.32
N VAL A 12 -12.58 8.05 -6.66
CA VAL A 12 -13.07 8.05 -5.27
C VAL A 12 -14.38 7.27 -5.16
N ILE A 13 -15.32 7.45 -6.09
CA ILE A 13 -16.60 6.74 -6.10
C ILE A 13 -16.39 5.24 -6.30
N ILE A 14 -15.53 4.83 -7.24
CA ILE A 14 -15.25 3.40 -7.50
C ILE A 14 -14.62 2.76 -6.26
N LEU A 15 -13.66 3.43 -5.61
CA LEU A 15 -13.01 2.91 -4.40
C LEU A 15 -13.98 2.89 -3.21
N ALA A 16 -14.78 3.92 -3.01
CA ALA A 16 -15.83 3.96 -2.00
C ALA A 16 -16.84 2.82 -2.20
N ALA A 17 -17.31 2.60 -3.43
CA ALA A 17 -18.23 1.51 -3.76
C ALA A 17 -17.58 0.13 -3.54
N ARG A 18 -16.32 -0.05 -3.95
CA ARG A 18 -15.55 -1.28 -3.71
C ARG A 18 -15.50 -1.58 -2.21
N CYS A 19 -15.16 -0.61 -1.38
CA CYS A 19 -15.02 -0.81 0.06
C CYS A 19 -16.38 -0.94 0.77
N PHE A 20 -17.44 -0.33 0.25
CA PHE A 20 -18.82 -0.60 0.71
C PHE A 20 -19.24 -2.04 0.44
N VAL A 21 -18.87 -2.61 -0.72
CA VAL A 21 -19.19 -4.01 -1.05
C VAL A 21 -18.34 -4.98 -0.22
N ARG A 22 -17.08 -4.65 0.04
CA ARG A 22 -16.18 -5.51 0.84
C ARG A 22 -16.41 -5.40 2.35
N GLY A 23 -16.78 -4.22 2.85
CA GLY A 23 -16.93 -3.94 4.27
C GLY A 23 -15.63 -3.50 4.95
N PHE A 24 -15.76 -2.75 6.04
CA PHE A 24 -14.65 -2.17 6.80
C PHE A 24 -13.72 -3.21 7.42
N ILE A 25 -14.27 -4.23 8.05
CA ILE A 25 -13.50 -5.33 8.63
C ILE A 25 -12.64 -6.00 7.56
N HIS A 26 -13.10 -6.04 6.30
CA HIS A 26 -12.29 -6.64 5.22
C HIS A 26 -11.04 -5.87 4.98
N GLU A 27 -11.20 -4.57 4.81
CA GLU A 27 -10.11 -3.73 4.37
C GLU A 27 -9.03 -3.67 5.46
N ILE A 28 -9.42 -3.48 6.72
CA ILE A 28 -8.48 -3.46 7.84
C ILE A 28 -7.82 -4.82 8.04
N LEU A 29 -8.58 -5.91 8.10
CA LEU A 29 -8.00 -7.22 8.39
C LEU A 29 -7.20 -7.76 7.20
N SER A 30 -7.51 -7.35 5.97
CA SER A 30 -6.70 -7.66 4.79
C SER A 30 -5.34 -6.99 4.89
N VAL A 31 -5.26 -5.71 5.27
CA VAL A 31 -3.98 -5.05 5.53
C VAL A 31 -3.25 -5.70 6.72
N ALA A 32 -3.98 -6.00 7.80
CA ALA A 32 -3.42 -6.67 8.97
C ALA A 32 -2.87 -8.07 8.64
N SER A 33 -3.48 -8.80 7.70
CA SER A 33 -3.00 -10.13 7.28
C SER A 33 -1.63 -10.08 6.62
N ILE A 34 -1.37 -9.05 5.81
CA ILE A 34 -0.06 -8.81 5.21
C ILE A 34 0.94 -8.44 6.30
N ALA A 35 0.59 -7.51 7.19
CA ALA A 35 1.47 -7.09 8.29
C ALA A 35 1.83 -8.28 9.21
N LEU A 36 0.85 -9.09 9.58
CA LEU A 36 1.04 -10.25 10.44
C LEU A 36 1.86 -11.35 9.74
N GLY A 37 1.63 -11.57 8.44
CA GLY A 37 2.47 -12.44 7.62
C GLY A 37 3.93 -11.97 7.62
N ILE A 38 4.18 -10.68 7.38
CA ILE A 38 5.55 -10.12 7.39
C ILE A 38 6.18 -10.30 8.77
N LEU A 39 5.47 -9.95 9.85
CA LEU A 39 5.96 -10.11 11.22
C LEU A 39 6.27 -11.57 11.56
N ALA A 40 5.38 -12.50 11.18
CA ALA A 40 5.61 -13.93 11.36
C ALA A 40 6.86 -14.39 10.58
N GLY A 41 6.99 -13.95 9.33
CA GLY A 41 8.19 -14.17 8.52
C GLY A 41 9.46 -13.70 9.22
N LEU A 42 9.51 -12.42 9.62
CA LEU A 42 10.70 -11.84 10.25
C LEU A 42 11.09 -12.51 11.57
N LEU A 43 10.11 -12.84 12.42
CA LEU A 43 10.36 -13.37 13.76
C LEU A 43 10.60 -14.88 13.78
N LEU A 44 9.93 -15.65 12.93
CA LEU A 44 9.94 -17.12 13.02
C LEU A 44 10.87 -17.80 12.01
N SER A 45 11.37 -17.08 10.99
CA SER A 45 12.25 -17.68 9.96
C SER A 45 13.44 -18.44 10.55
N ASN A 46 14.12 -17.85 11.54
CA ASN A 46 15.28 -18.49 12.17
C ASN A 46 14.89 -19.79 12.89
N THR A 47 13.74 -19.82 13.58
CA THR A 47 13.23 -21.02 14.25
C THR A 47 12.91 -22.11 13.24
N VAL A 48 12.31 -21.76 12.10
CA VAL A 48 11.98 -22.71 11.02
C VAL A 48 13.25 -23.29 10.37
N ILE A 49 14.28 -22.46 10.16
CA ILE A 49 15.59 -22.90 9.66
C ILE A 49 16.22 -23.93 10.60
N LEU A 50 16.17 -23.71 11.91
CA LEU A 50 16.82 -24.60 12.87
C LEU A 50 16.04 -25.89 13.15
N GLN A 51 14.70 -25.83 13.15
CA GLN A 51 13.88 -26.95 13.65
C GLN A 51 13.15 -27.74 12.55
N ILE A 52 12.87 -27.12 11.40
CA ILE A 52 12.01 -27.70 10.36
C ILE A 52 12.83 -28.06 9.12
N LEU A 53 13.66 -27.16 8.60
CA LEU A 53 14.44 -27.39 7.38
C LEU A 53 15.36 -28.63 7.44
N PRO A 54 16.02 -28.96 8.57
CA PRO A 54 16.84 -30.17 8.67
C PRO A 54 16.01 -31.45 8.58
N LYS A 55 14.76 -31.43 9.04
CA LYS A 55 13.86 -32.60 9.01
C LYS A 55 13.41 -32.98 7.61
N ILE A 56 13.54 -32.05 6.66
CA ILE A 56 13.18 -32.24 5.24
C ILE A 56 14.42 -32.31 4.33
N ASN A 57 15.62 -32.49 4.89
CA ASN A 57 16.90 -32.52 4.18
C ASN A 57 17.19 -31.24 3.34
N ALA A 58 16.64 -30.09 3.76
CA ALA A 58 16.85 -28.79 3.12
C ALA A 58 18.02 -28.00 3.73
N ASP A 59 18.77 -28.62 4.65
CA ASP A 59 19.95 -28.08 5.32
C ASP A 59 21.16 -27.89 4.39
N LYS A 60 21.16 -28.58 3.24
CA LYS A 60 22.22 -28.48 2.22
C LYS A 60 22.14 -27.23 1.34
N LEU A 61 21.04 -26.49 1.42
CA LEU A 61 20.85 -25.24 0.67
C LEU A 61 21.69 -24.11 1.25
N PRO A 62 22.10 -23.10 0.45
CA PRO A 62 22.72 -21.88 0.97
C PRO A 62 21.81 -21.20 2.00
N TYR A 63 22.40 -20.62 3.05
CA TYR A 63 21.65 -19.98 4.14
C TYR A 63 20.65 -18.91 3.63
N GLN A 64 21.01 -18.16 2.58
CA GLN A 64 20.13 -17.18 1.94
C GLN A 64 18.86 -17.83 1.38
N ALA A 65 18.98 -18.98 0.70
CA ALA A 65 17.85 -19.72 0.17
C ALA A 65 16.99 -20.30 1.30
N GLN A 66 17.63 -20.84 2.36
CA GLN A 66 16.93 -21.34 3.55
C GLN A 66 16.09 -20.24 4.22
N TYR A 67 16.66 -19.04 4.37
CA TYR A 67 15.97 -17.90 4.96
C TYR A 67 14.78 -17.45 4.12
N ILE A 68 14.93 -17.33 2.80
CA ILE A 68 13.83 -16.97 1.90
C ILE A 68 12.70 -17.99 1.99
N ILE A 69 13.02 -19.30 1.96
CA ILE A 69 12.02 -20.36 2.07
C ILE A 69 11.30 -20.30 3.43
N ALA A 70 12.05 -20.19 4.52
CA ALA A 70 11.49 -20.10 5.87
C ALA A 70 10.60 -18.86 6.04
N PHE A 71 11.04 -17.71 5.52
CA PHE A 71 10.26 -16.48 5.53
C PHE A 71 8.94 -16.64 4.79
N ILE A 72 8.97 -17.18 3.57
CA ILE A 72 7.76 -17.40 2.77
C ILE A 72 6.80 -18.35 3.48
N LEU A 73 7.30 -19.45 4.06
CA LEU A 73 6.47 -20.39 4.81
C LEU A 73 5.80 -19.73 6.01
N CYS A 74 6.55 -18.98 6.82
CA CYS A 74 6.03 -18.25 7.97
C CYS A 74 5.06 -17.15 7.54
N PHE A 75 5.36 -16.41 6.46
CA PHE A 75 4.50 -15.39 5.90
C PHE A 75 3.15 -15.97 5.49
N ILE A 76 3.15 -17.06 4.72
CA ILE A 76 1.92 -17.73 4.28
C ILE A 76 1.14 -18.23 5.49
N ALA A 77 1.80 -18.84 6.47
CA ALA A 77 1.14 -19.34 7.68
C ALA A 77 0.46 -18.21 8.48
N GLY A 78 1.17 -17.11 8.74
CA GLY A 78 0.64 -15.95 9.45
C GLY A 78 -0.48 -15.25 8.67
N PHE A 79 -0.29 -15.07 7.36
CA PHE A 79 -1.30 -14.48 6.47
C PHE A 79 -2.60 -15.30 6.47
N LEU A 80 -2.49 -16.63 6.30
CA LEU A 80 -3.65 -17.52 6.30
C LEU A 80 -4.34 -17.56 7.65
N LEU A 81 -3.59 -17.59 8.75
CA LEU A 81 -4.16 -17.52 10.10
C LEU A 81 -5.01 -16.26 10.26
N MET A 82 -4.49 -15.11 9.83
CA MET A 82 -5.23 -13.85 9.90
C MET A 82 -6.46 -13.85 8.99
N LYS A 83 -6.39 -14.47 7.81
CA LYS A 83 -7.55 -14.63 6.93
C LYS A 83 -8.65 -15.52 7.53
N ILE A 84 -8.27 -16.54 8.30
CA ILE A 84 -9.25 -17.35 9.06
C ILE A 84 -9.95 -16.47 10.10
N ILE A 85 -9.19 -15.70 10.88
CA ILE A 85 -9.74 -14.76 11.88
C ILE A 85 -10.69 -13.76 11.22
N GLU A 86 -10.28 -13.18 10.07
CA GLU A 86 -11.12 -12.27 9.29
C GLU A 86 -12.46 -12.91 8.93
N ARG A 87 -12.45 -14.14 8.42
CA ARG A 87 -13.67 -14.87 8.05
C ARG A 87 -14.58 -15.10 9.26
N MET A 88 -14.00 -15.45 10.41
CA MET A 88 -14.78 -15.65 11.65
C MET A 88 -15.43 -14.35 12.13
N LEU A 89 -14.72 -13.22 12.07
CA LEU A 89 -15.27 -11.92 12.44
C LEU A 89 -16.43 -11.50 11.53
N ARG A 90 -16.31 -11.73 10.21
CA ARG A 90 -17.42 -11.48 9.26
C ARG A 90 -18.66 -12.26 9.62
N GLN A 91 -18.51 -13.56 9.87
CA GLN A 91 -19.63 -14.42 10.25
C GLN A 91 -20.28 -13.95 11.55
N GLY A 92 -19.49 -13.46 12.50
CA GLY A 92 -20.01 -12.85 13.74
C GLY A 92 -20.80 -11.56 13.51
N LEU A 93 -20.35 -10.69 12.58
CA LEU A 93 -21.08 -9.48 12.21
C LEU A 93 -22.41 -9.79 11.52
N GLU A 94 -22.40 -10.73 10.58
CA GLU A 94 -23.59 -11.19 9.86
C GLU A 94 -24.63 -11.74 10.85
N ALA A 95 -24.21 -12.54 11.81
CA ALA A 95 -25.09 -13.07 12.86
C ALA A 95 -25.67 -11.96 13.77
N SER A 96 -24.99 -10.81 13.88
CA SER A 96 -25.37 -9.72 14.77
C SER A 96 -26.20 -8.62 14.07
N ASN A 97 -26.59 -8.80 12.80
CA ASN A 97 -27.22 -7.78 11.95
C ASN A 97 -26.40 -6.46 11.85
N LEU A 98 -25.09 -6.52 12.09
CA LEU A 98 -24.18 -5.36 12.01
C LEU A 98 -23.49 -5.23 10.64
N ASP A 99 -23.82 -6.11 9.69
CA ASP A 99 -23.29 -6.07 8.31
C ASP A 99 -23.48 -4.70 7.66
N ILE A 100 -24.66 -4.08 7.82
CA ILE A 100 -24.94 -2.76 7.23
C ILE A 100 -23.98 -1.68 7.77
N LEU A 101 -23.64 -1.75 9.06
CA LEU A 101 -22.73 -0.80 9.69
C LEU A 101 -21.30 -1.03 9.20
N ASP A 102 -20.87 -2.29 9.08
CA ASP A 102 -19.56 -2.65 8.50
C ASP A 102 -19.40 -2.12 7.07
N ARG A 103 -20.47 -2.21 6.27
CA ARG A 103 -20.48 -1.70 4.89
C ARG A 103 -20.45 -0.18 4.84
N ILE A 104 -21.21 0.52 5.69
CA ILE A 104 -21.17 1.99 5.79
C ILE A 104 -19.78 2.47 6.22
N LEU A 105 -19.18 1.85 7.23
CA LEU A 105 -17.80 2.16 7.63
C LEU A 105 -16.82 1.86 6.49
N GLY A 106 -17.06 0.80 5.72
CA GLY A 106 -16.29 0.46 4.53
C GLY A 106 -16.37 1.55 3.47
N LEU A 107 -17.53 2.15 3.27
CA LEU A 107 -17.71 3.29 2.37
C LEU A 107 -16.88 4.50 2.83
N ILE A 108 -16.94 4.85 4.11
CA ILE A 108 -16.16 5.98 4.67
C ILE A 108 -14.67 5.74 4.47
N LEU A 109 -14.20 4.52 4.74
CA LEU A 109 -12.82 4.14 4.54
C LEU A 109 -12.43 4.19 3.04
N GLY A 110 -13.29 3.71 2.14
CA GLY A 110 -13.04 3.76 0.70
C GLY A 110 -13.03 5.17 0.12
N VAL A 111 -13.80 6.10 0.69
CA VAL A 111 -13.69 7.54 0.36
C VAL A 111 -12.32 8.06 0.79
N ALA A 112 -11.88 7.76 2.01
CA ALA A 112 -10.57 8.17 2.51
C ALA A 112 -9.42 7.56 1.67
N GLU A 113 -9.49 6.27 1.35
CA GLU A 113 -8.56 5.58 0.45
C GLU A 113 -8.56 6.24 -0.93
N GLY A 114 -9.74 6.60 -1.46
CA GLY A 114 -9.87 7.34 -2.71
C GLY A 114 -9.14 8.68 -2.69
N PHE A 115 -9.26 9.46 -1.62
CA PHE A 115 -8.52 10.71 -1.47
C PHE A 115 -7.01 10.49 -1.37
N ILE A 116 -6.55 9.45 -0.68
CA ILE A 116 -5.12 9.08 -0.61
C ILE A 116 -4.61 8.74 -2.01
N VAL A 117 -5.34 7.92 -2.76
CA VAL A 117 -4.97 7.51 -4.12
C VAL A 117 -4.94 8.73 -5.06
N VAL A 118 -5.95 9.60 -5.01
CA VAL A 118 -5.96 10.84 -5.81
C VAL A 118 -4.81 11.77 -5.42
N GLY A 119 -4.52 11.92 -4.12
CA GLY A 119 -3.37 12.69 -3.65
C GLY A 119 -2.05 12.15 -4.20
N LEU A 120 -1.88 10.83 -4.22
CA LEU A 120 -0.72 10.20 -4.84
C LEU A 120 -0.63 10.49 -6.35
N PHE A 121 -1.76 10.46 -7.08
CA PHE A 121 -1.79 10.85 -8.49
C PHE A 121 -1.39 12.31 -8.72
N ILE A 122 -1.83 13.23 -7.85
CA ILE A 122 -1.43 14.64 -7.93
C ILE A 122 0.09 14.77 -7.74
N VAL A 123 0.66 14.13 -6.72
CA VAL A 123 2.11 14.09 -6.48
C VAL A 123 2.86 13.58 -7.70
N ILE A 124 2.40 12.46 -8.27
CA ILE A 124 3.01 11.88 -9.47
C ILE A 124 2.92 12.86 -10.64
N LEU A 125 1.75 13.49 -10.87
CA LEU A 125 1.52 14.52 -11.90
C LEU A 125 2.46 15.71 -11.77
N GLU A 126 2.75 16.18 -10.56
CA GLU A 126 3.66 17.31 -10.35
C GLU A 126 5.15 16.95 -10.52
N ILE A 127 5.54 15.73 -10.19
CA ILE A 127 6.96 15.29 -10.25
C ILE A 127 7.38 14.92 -11.68
N GLN A 128 6.47 14.43 -12.51
CA GLN A 128 6.82 13.94 -13.85
C GLN A 128 7.10 15.09 -14.85
N PRO A 129 8.19 15.02 -15.65
CA PRO A 129 8.56 16.10 -16.57
C PRO A 129 7.82 16.05 -17.93
N ILE A 130 6.98 15.05 -18.15
CA ILE A 130 6.44 14.71 -19.48
C ILE A 130 5.16 15.51 -19.79
N VAL A 131 4.38 15.82 -18.77
CA VAL A 131 3.03 16.39 -18.90
C VAL A 131 2.98 17.73 -18.18
N ASP A 132 2.34 18.75 -18.78
CA ASP A 132 2.10 20.04 -18.11
C ASP A 132 1.03 19.87 -17.01
N ALA A 133 1.50 19.54 -15.81
CA ALA A 133 0.66 19.36 -14.64
C ALA A 133 -0.17 20.62 -14.33
N LYS A 134 0.42 21.81 -14.52
CA LYS A 134 -0.23 23.08 -14.18
C LYS A 134 -1.42 23.34 -15.10
N ALA A 135 -1.30 23.02 -16.39
CA ALA A 135 -2.40 23.12 -17.34
C ALA A 135 -3.60 22.23 -16.93
N ILE A 136 -3.35 21.03 -16.41
CA ILE A 136 -4.38 20.05 -16.05
C ILE A 136 -4.99 20.34 -14.66
N LEU A 137 -4.16 20.74 -13.70
CA LEU A 137 -4.50 20.82 -12.28
C LEU A 137 -4.95 22.20 -11.80
N SER A 138 -4.66 23.28 -12.54
CA SER A 138 -4.87 24.68 -12.12
C SER A 138 -6.27 25.01 -11.57
N ASN A 139 -7.32 24.38 -12.09
CA ASN A 139 -8.71 24.61 -11.69
C ASN A 139 -9.35 23.43 -10.93
N SER A 140 -8.55 22.47 -10.48
CA SER A 140 -9.05 21.28 -9.78
C SER A 140 -9.46 21.60 -8.35
N LEU A 141 -10.64 21.11 -7.94
CA LEU A 141 -11.08 21.17 -6.54
C LEU A 141 -10.29 20.23 -5.66
N TYR A 142 -9.90 19.06 -6.17
CA TYR A 142 -9.12 18.08 -5.41
C TYR A 142 -7.75 18.61 -5.03
N VAL A 143 -7.11 19.36 -5.94
CA VAL A 143 -5.82 20.02 -5.66
C VAL A 143 -5.99 21.08 -4.59
N LYS A 144 -7.08 21.86 -4.61
CA LYS A 144 -7.35 22.85 -3.55
C LYS A 144 -7.63 22.19 -2.20
N LEU A 145 -8.31 21.05 -2.19
CA LEU A 145 -8.66 20.32 -0.98
C LEU A 145 -7.45 19.58 -0.38
N LEU A 146 -6.64 18.95 -1.22
CA LEU A 146 -5.50 18.13 -0.82
C LEU A 146 -4.18 18.92 -0.76
N GLY A 147 -4.11 20.10 -1.38
CA GLY A 147 -2.93 20.97 -1.41
C GLY A 147 -2.26 21.18 -0.06
N PRO A 148 -2.99 21.48 1.03
CA PRO A 148 -2.41 21.63 2.37
C PRO A 148 -1.66 20.39 2.88
N ILE A 149 -2.00 19.20 2.39
CA ILE A 149 -1.36 17.93 2.76
C ILE A 149 -0.26 17.57 1.75
N VAL A 150 -0.51 17.81 0.47
CA VAL A 150 0.35 17.39 -0.65
C VAL A 150 1.55 18.32 -0.84
N GLU A 151 1.35 19.64 -0.80
CA GLU A 151 2.43 20.61 -1.04
C GLU A 151 3.60 20.47 -0.06
N PRO A 152 3.39 20.32 1.28
CA PRO A 152 4.50 20.09 2.20
C PRO A 152 5.22 18.76 1.95
N ALA A 153 4.49 17.72 1.53
CA ALA A 153 5.09 16.42 1.20
C ALA A 153 6.03 16.52 -0.02
N ILE A 154 5.64 17.28 -1.04
CA ILE A 154 6.44 17.49 -2.24
C ILE A 154 7.63 18.42 -1.95
N GLY A 155 7.38 19.60 -1.36
CA GLY A 155 8.41 20.60 -1.13
C GLY A 155 9.42 20.22 -0.05
N GLY A 156 8.96 19.64 1.05
CA GLY A 156 9.79 19.30 2.21
C GLY A 156 10.53 17.97 2.08
N THR A 157 9.88 16.94 1.55
CA THR A 157 10.42 15.58 1.58
C THR A 157 10.89 15.12 0.20
N LEU A 158 10.09 15.30 -0.85
CA LEU A 158 10.40 14.71 -2.16
C LEU A 158 11.39 15.55 -2.98
N SER A 159 11.30 16.87 -2.92
CA SER A 159 12.17 17.77 -3.71
C SER A 159 13.67 17.60 -3.40
N PRO A 160 14.11 17.48 -2.14
CA PRO A 160 15.51 17.19 -1.82
C PRO A 160 15.97 15.82 -2.34
N MET A 161 15.12 14.79 -2.21
CA MET A 161 15.44 13.42 -2.65
C MET A 161 15.59 13.32 -4.16
N LEU A 162 14.74 14.00 -4.93
CA LEU A 162 14.84 14.05 -6.39
C LEU A 162 16.12 14.75 -6.85
N LYS A 163 16.49 15.85 -6.18
CA LYS A 163 17.72 16.59 -6.47
C LYS A 163 18.98 15.76 -6.18
N ASP A 164 18.96 14.97 -5.11
CA ASP A 164 20.06 14.05 -4.78
C ASP A 164 20.14 12.86 -5.74
N MET A 165 19.03 12.47 -6.38
CA MET A 165 18.97 11.38 -7.36
C MET A 165 19.46 11.79 -8.76
N ASP A 166 19.36 13.07 -9.13
CA ASP A 166 19.96 13.65 -10.34
C ASP A 166 21.49 13.87 -10.22
N MET A 167 22.02 13.90 -8.99
CA MET A 167 23.43 14.20 -8.68
C MET A 167 24.47 13.06 -8.85
N PRO A 168 24.16 11.75 -8.90
CA PRO A 168 25.17 10.69 -9.08
C PRO A 168 25.49 10.40 -10.56
N ILE A 169 24.55 10.63 -11.50
CA ILE A 169 24.70 10.21 -12.90
C ILE A 169 25.51 11.25 -13.71
N LEU A 170 25.44 12.53 -13.36
CA LEU A 170 26.12 13.62 -14.07
C LEU A 170 27.56 13.90 -13.59
N LYS A 171 28.04 13.27 -12.51
CA LYS A 171 29.40 13.48 -11.98
C LYS A 171 30.44 12.46 -12.48
N GLN A 172 30.04 11.40 -13.17
CA GLN A 172 30.99 10.52 -13.86
C GLN A 172 31.27 11.04 -15.27
N LYS A 173 31.97 12.18 -15.35
CA LYS A 173 32.67 12.56 -16.58
C LYS A 173 33.68 11.45 -16.86
N PRO A 174 33.73 10.85 -18.08
CA PRO A 174 34.77 9.88 -18.38
C PRO A 174 36.11 10.60 -18.24
N LYS A 175 36.96 10.15 -17.32
CA LYS A 175 38.36 10.57 -17.23
C LYS A 175 39.01 10.14 -18.54
N GLY A 176 39.08 11.06 -19.49
CA GLY A 176 40.01 10.94 -20.60
C GLY A 176 41.42 10.82 -20.06
N LYS A 177 42.06 9.71 -20.38
CA LYS A 177 43.49 9.59 -20.70
C LYS A 177 43.62 8.56 -21.79
#